data_AF-A0A179C0Q6-F1
#
_entry.id   AF-A0A179C0Q6-F1
#
_cell.length_a   1.000
_cell.length_b   1.000
_cell.length_c   1.000
_cell.angle_alpha   90.00
_cell.angle_beta   90.00
_cell.angle_gamma   90.00
#
_symmetry.space_group_name_H-M   'P 1'
#
loop_
_entity.id
_entity.type
_entity.pdbx_description
1 polymer ?
#
loop_
_entity_poly.entity_id
_entity_poly.type
_entity_poly.pdbx_seq_one_letter_code
_entity_poly.pdbx_strand_id
1 'polypeptide(L)'
;MPETKASGPPRAPKHLRPATRKWFRTVVEEWDLDAHHHHLLTLACEALDQTEACRETIERDGQTFTDRFGQPKERPEVSIMHNSRLAFARLIRELDLDFDGGGDSARPPALRSNRR
;
A
#
# COMPACT_ATOMS: atom_id res chain seq x y z
N MET A 1 -5.05 -17.23 -31.96
CA MET A 1 -3.74 -17.54 -31.35
C MET A 1 -4.00 -17.69 -29.86
N PRO A 2 -3.82 -18.87 -29.24
CA PRO A 2 -4.00 -18.96 -27.81
C PRO A 2 -2.77 -18.34 -27.14
N GLU A 3 -2.99 -17.29 -26.35
CA GLU A 3 -1.94 -16.68 -25.53
C GLU A 3 -1.57 -17.65 -24.41
N THR A 4 -0.28 -17.95 -24.32
CA THR A 4 0.30 -18.88 -23.35
C THR A 4 0.15 -18.31 -21.95
N LYS A 5 -0.78 -18.84 -21.14
CA LYS A 5 -0.80 -18.64 -19.68
C LYS A 5 0.53 -19.12 -19.12
N ALA A 6 1.42 -18.20 -18.74
CA ALA A 6 2.62 -18.55 -17.99
C ALA A 6 2.20 -19.20 -16.67
N SER A 7 2.65 -20.43 -16.47
CA SER A 7 2.24 -21.35 -15.43
C SER A 7 2.91 -21.04 -14.09
N GLY A 8 2.10 -20.69 -13.10
CA GLY A 8 2.46 -20.58 -11.68
C GLY A 8 2.15 -19.21 -11.09
N PRO A 9 1.82 -19.12 -9.79
CA PRO A 9 1.60 -17.85 -9.11
C PRO A 9 2.84 -16.94 -9.27
N PRO A 10 2.66 -15.62 -9.47
CA PRO A 10 3.78 -14.73 -9.70
C PRO A 10 4.70 -14.69 -8.48
N ARG A 11 6.00 -14.68 -8.76
CA ARG A 11 7.01 -14.58 -7.71
C ARG A 11 7.00 -13.17 -7.14
N ALA A 12 7.07 -13.08 -5.82
CA ALA A 12 7.22 -11.80 -5.13
C ALA A 12 8.45 -11.02 -5.67
N PRO A 13 8.31 -9.71 -5.97
CA PRO A 13 9.41 -8.91 -6.47
C PRO A 13 10.63 -8.90 -5.54
N LYS A 14 11.83 -8.96 -6.14
CA LYS A 14 13.09 -9.15 -5.41
C LYS A 14 13.56 -7.91 -4.64
N HIS A 15 13.07 -6.73 -4.98
CA HIS A 15 13.41 -5.48 -4.30
C HIS A 15 12.56 -5.21 -3.06
N LEU A 16 11.47 -5.95 -2.87
CA LEU A 16 10.65 -5.82 -1.67
C LEU A 16 11.43 -6.22 -0.41
N ARG A 17 11.18 -5.51 0.69
CA ARG A 17 11.73 -5.84 2.00
C ARG A 17 11.30 -7.25 2.43
N PRO A 18 12.08 -7.95 3.27
CA PRO A 18 11.75 -9.32 3.65
C PRO A 18 10.35 -9.52 4.22
N ALA A 19 9.88 -8.59 5.08
CA ALA A 19 8.56 -8.64 5.69
C ALA A 19 7.44 -8.50 4.64
N THR A 20 7.53 -7.49 3.80
CA THR A 20 6.51 -7.22 2.77
C THR A 20 6.53 -8.27 1.66
N ARG A 21 7.71 -8.79 1.31
CA ARG A 21 7.83 -9.94 0.41
C ARG A 21 7.18 -11.20 0.98
N LYS A 22 7.25 -11.40 2.30
CA LYS A 22 6.54 -12.50 2.98
C LYS A 22 5.03 -12.28 2.87
N TRP A 23 4.56 -11.07 3.17
CA TRP A 23 3.14 -10.72 3.05
C TRP A 23 2.60 -10.90 1.61
N PHE A 24 3.33 -10.45 0.59
CA PHE A 24 2.99 -10.69 -0.82
C PHE A 24 2.74 -12.18 -1.10
N ARG A 25 3.64 -13.06 -0.64
CA ARG A 25 3.50 -14.51 -0.84
C ARG A 25 2.27 -15.04 -0.13
N THR A 26 2.03 -14.64 1.11
CA THR A 26 0.83 -15.03 1.86
C THR A 26 -0.44 -14.64 1.12
N VAL A 27 -0.53 -13.41 0.60
CA VAL A 27 -1.72 -12.99 -0.16
C VAL A 27 -1.89 -13.80 -1.44
N VAL A 28 -0.82 -14.05 -2.20
CA VAL A 28 -0.89 -14.87 -3.42
C VAL A 28 -1.19 -16.35 -3.15
N GLU A 29 -0.83 -16.85 -1.96
CA GLU A 29 -1.13 -18.22 -1.52
C GLU A 29 -2.58 -18.38 -1.02
N GLU A 30 -3.12 -17.35 -0.37
CA GLU A 30 -4.46 -17.36 0.24
C GLU A 30 -5.58 -16.95 -0.73
N TRP A 31 -5.27 -16.15 -1.76
CA TRP A 31 -6.26 -15.55 -2.66
C TRP A 31 -6.05 -15.97 -4.12
N ASP A 32 -7.15 -16.27 -4.82
CA ASP A 32 -7.13 -16.49 -6.27
C ASP A 32 -7.17 -15.14 -6.99
N LEU A 33 -5.99 -14.66 -7.42
CA LEU A 33 -5.81 -13.33 -7.98
C LEU A 33 -5.59 -13.39 -9.51
N ASP A 34 -6.33 -12.56 -10.24
CA ASP A 34 -6.03 -12.28 -11.64
C ASP A 34 -4.72 -11.50 -11.84
N ALA A 35 -4.20 -11.54 -13.08
CA ALA A 35 -2.97 -10.86 -13.49
C ALA A 35 -2.91 -9.37 -13.11
N HIS A 36 -4.04 -8.65 -13.18
CA HIS A 36 -4.10 -7.24 -12.84
C HIS A 36 -4.05 -7.00 -11.31
N HIS A 37 -4.66 -7.88 -10.51
CA HIS A 37 -4.55 -7.81 -9.04
C HIS A 37 -3.10 -8.01 -8.57
N HIS A 38 -2.32 -8.86 -9.24
CA HIS A 38 -0.90 -9.00 -8.91
C HIS A 38 -0.09 -7.71 -9.10
N HIS A 39 -0.46 -6.88 -10.08
CA HIS A 39 0.15 -5.56 -10.25
C HIS A 39 -0.24 -4.62 -9.10
N LEU A 40 -1.51 -4.60 -8.72
CA LEU A 40 -1.99 -3.80 -7.58
C LEU A 40 -1.32 -4.24 -6.26
N LEU A 41 -1.20 -5.54 -6.03
CA LEU A 41 -0.52 -6.09 -4.86
C LEU A 41 0.96 -5.71 -4.81
N THR A 42 1.63 -5.72 -5.97
CA THR A 42 3.02 -5.28 -6.09
C THR A 42 3.17 -3.81 -5.68
N LEU A 43 2.33 -2.93 -6.24
CA LEU A 43 2.32 -1.51 -5.91
C LEU A 43 1.99 -1.25 -4.43
N ALA A 44 1.07 -2.05 -3.86
CA ALA A 44 0.72 -1.94 -2.45
C ALA A 44 1.92 -2.28 -1.57
N CYS A 45 2.63 -3.37 -1.89
CA CYS A 45 3.85 -3.75 -1.19
C CYS A 45 4.92 -2.66 -1.26
N GLU A 46 5.14 -2.07 -2.43
CA GLU A 46 6.12 -0.98 -2.60
C GLU A 46 5.74 0.27 -1.78
N ALA A 47 4.46 0.62 -1.75
CA ALA A 47 3.96 1.72 -0.93
C ALA A 47 4.13 1.46 0.58
N LEU A 48 3.96 0.21 1.02
CA LEU A 48 4.21 -0.19 2.41
C LEU A 48 5.71 -0.10 2.75
N ASP A 49 6.58 -0.60 1.88
CA ASP A 49 8.04 -0.51 2.07
C ASP A 49 8.53 0.94 2.15
N GLN A 50 7.98 1.82 1.31
CA GLN A 50 8.28 3.26 1.34
C GLN A 50 7.81 3.90 2.65
N THR A 51 6.63 3.51 3.14
CA THR A 51 6.11 3.98 4.43
C THR A 51 7.07 3.64 5.57
N GLU A 52 7.55 2.39 5.62
CA GLU A 52 8.48 1.96 6.66
C GLU A 52 9.86 2.62 6.54
N ALA A 53 10.38 2.83 5.32
CA ALA A 53 11.63 3.55 5.11
C ALA A 53 11.56 5.01 5.58
N CYS A 54 10.44 5.70 5.31
CA CYS A 54 10.20 7.04 5.83
C CYS A 54 10.03 7.04 7.35
N ARG A 55 9.31 6.05 7.92
CA ARG A 55 9.14 5.91 9.37
C ARG A 55 10.48 5.79 10.08
N GLU A 56 11.36 4.92 9.61
CA GLU A 56 12.71 4.72 10.17
C GLU A 56 13.56 6.00 10.09
N THR A 57 13.44 6.75 8.99
CA THR A 57 14.16 8.02 8.84
C THR A 57 13.62 9.09 9.79
N ILE A 58 12.31 9.22 9.91
CA ILE A 58 11.66 10.18 10.83
C ILE A 58 11.95 9.83 12.29
N GLU A 59 11.97 8.54 12.64
CA GLU A 59 12.30 8.07 14.00
C GLU A 59 13.75 8.42 14.38
N ARG A 60 14.68 8.31 13.42
CA ARG A 60 16.09 8.66 13.63
C ARG A 60 16.33 10.17 13.66
N ASP A 61 15.75 10.90 12.72
CA ASP A 61 16.16 12.29 12.40
C ASP A 61 15.13 13.35 12.85
N GLY A 62 14.01 12.92 13.43
CA GLY A 62 12.87 13.76 13.79
C GLY A 62 11.97 14.10 12.59
N GLN A 63 10.83 14.75 12.85
CA GLN A 63 9.85 15.17 11.82
C GLN A 63 10.21 16.50 11.15
N THR A 64 11.12 17.26 11.75
CA THR A 64 11.53 18.58 11.28
C THR A 64 13.04 18.67 11.15
N PHE A 65 13.50 19.58 10.30
CA PHE A 65 14.91 19.97 10.19
C PHE A 65 15.03 21.49 10.18
N THR A 66 16.20 21.98 10.57
CA THR A 66 16.50 23.41 10.53
C THR A 66 17.05 23.77 9.16
N ASP A 67 16.44 24.75 8.49
CA ASP A 67 16.96 25.26 7.22
C ASP A 67 18.17 26.18 7.41
N ARG A 68 18.73 26.70 6.30
CA ARG A 68 19.90 27.59 6.31
C ARG A 68 19.68 28.91 7.08
N PHE A 69 18.44 29.28 7.39
CA PHE A 69 18.07 30.50 8.11
C PHE A 69 17.69 30.22 9.56
N GLY A 70 17.89 29.00 10.06
CA GLY A 70 17.54 28.64 11.42
C GLY A 70 16.05 28.32 11.62
N GLN A 71 15.25 28.26 10.56
CA GLN A 71 13.81 28.05 10.68
C GLN A 71 13.47 26.55 10.65
N PRO A 72 12.57 26.07 11.53
CA PRO A 72 12.10 24.70 11.48
C PRO A 72 11.24 24.48 10.22
N LYS A 73 11.56 23.44 9.46
CA LYS A 73 10.82 22.96 8.28
C LYS A 73 10.46 21.51 8.43
N GLU A 74 9.31 21.12 7.91
CA GLU A 74 8.92 19.72 7.81
C GLU A 74 9.88 18.96 6.88
N ARG A 75 10.28 17.76 7.30
CA ARG A 75 11.09 16.87 6.48
C ARG A 75 10.27 16.30 5.31
N PRO A 76 10.84 16.20 4.09
CA PRO A 76 10.13 15.68 2.94
C PRO A 76 9.58 14.25 3.14
N GLU A 77 10.26 13.45 3.96
CA GLU A 77 9.86 12.09 4.33
C GLU A 77 8.48 12.04 4.99
N VAL A 78 8.04 13.10 5.66
CA VAL A 78 6.71 13.16 6.28
C VAL A 78 5.63 13.13 5.19
N SER A 79 5.74 14.01 4.20
CA SER A 79 4.81 14.05 3.06
C SER A 79 4.86 12.75 2.24
N ILE A 80 6.06 12.22 1.99
CA ILE A 80 6.23 10.93 1.28
C ILE A 80 5.51 9.81 2.04
N MET A 81 5.71 9.71 3.35
CA MET A 81 5.06 8.70 4.18
C MET A 81 3.53 8.81 4.12
N HIS A 82 2.98 10.02 4.20
CA HIS A 82 1.53 10.24 4.08
C HIS A 82 0.99 9.79 2.72
N ASN A 83 1.67 10.15 1.64
CA ASN A 83 1.27 9.76 0.28
C ASN A 83 1.35 8.25 0.07
N SER A 84 2.42 7.60 0.56
CA SER A 84 2.59 6.16 0.50
C SER A 84 1.54 5.41 1.30
N ARG A 85 1.18 5.88 2.51
CA ARG A 85 0.09 5.30 3.30
C ARG A 85 -1.26 5.41 2.61
N LEU A 86 -1.54 6.55 1.97
CA LEU A 86 -2.77 6.75 1.21
C LEU A 86 -2.82 5.87 -0.03
N ALA A 87 -1.72 5.74 -0.76
CA ALA A 87 -1.61 4.85 -1.92
C ALA A 87 -1.84 3.39 -1.50
N PHE A 88 -1.18 2.95 -0.41
CA PHE A 88 -1.39 1.61 0.15
C PHE A 88 -2.86 1.36 0.49
N ALA A 89 -3.50 2.25 1.24
CA ALA A 89 -4.92 2.09 1.62
C ALA A 89 -5.86 2.01 0.41
N ARG A 90 -5.59 2.79 -0.65
CA ARG A 90 -6.36 2.72 -1.90
C ARG A 90 -6.13 1.42 -2.64
N LEU A 91 -4.88 0.98 -2.78
CA LEU A 91 -4.55 -0.26 -3.49
C LEU A 91 -5.11 -1.49 -2.77
N ILE A 92 -5.08 -1.52 -1.43
CA ILE A 92 -5.74 -2.57 -0.63
C ILE A 92 -7.24 -2.58 -0.88
N ARG A 93 -7.88 -1.41 -0.91
CA ARG A 93 -9.31 -1.31 -1.22
C ARG A 93 -9.63 -1.84 -2.62
N GLU A 94 -8.81 -1.53 -3.63
CA GLU A 94 -9.04 -2.02 -5.00
C GLU A 94 -8.72 -3.51 -5.18
N LEU A 95 -7.87 -4.10 -4.31
CA LEU A 95 -7.67 -5.55 -4.26
C LEU A 95 -8.88 -6.29 -3.70
N ASP A 96 -9.71 -5.60 -2.91
CA ASP A 96 -10.97 -6.09 -2.34
C ASP A 96 -10.87 -7.49 -1.74
N LEU A 97 -9.78 -7.74 -1.00
CA LEU A 97 -9.47 -9.07 -0.49
C LEU A 97 -10.60 -9.59 0.41
N ASP A 98 -11.36 -8.77 1.13
CA ASP A 98 -12.43 -9.26 2.00
C ASP A 98 -13.75 -9.62 1.27
N PHE A 99 -13.80 -9.56 -0.07
CA PHE A 99 -15.03 -9.80 -0.84
C PHE A 99 -15.32 -11.31 -1.01
N ASP A 100 -16.32 -11.80 -0.28
CA ASP A 100 -16.77 -13.20 -0.30
C ASP A 100 -17.84 -13.50 -1.37
N GLY A 101 -18.12 -12.55 -2.27
CA GLY A 101 -19.10 -12.70 -3.34
C GLY A 101 -20.57 -12.66 -2.91
N GLY A 102 -20.87 -12.36 -1.64
CA GLY A 102 -22.21 -12.50 -1.09
C GLY A 102 -22.60 -11.43 -0.07
N GLY A 103 -22.92 -10.22 -0.52
CA GLY A 103 -23.63 -9.27 0.33
C GLY A 103 -23.65 -7.86 -0.24
N ASP A 104 -24.85 -7.30 -0.36
CA ASP A 104 -25.11 -5.89 -0.66
C ASP A 104 -24.25 -5.01 0.25
N SER A 105 -23.16 -4.44 -0.28
CA SER A 105 -22.20 -3.68 0.51
C SER A 105 -22.87 -2.40 0.98
N ALA A 106 -23.49 -2.45 2.16
CA ALA A 106 -24.10 -1.31 2.81
C ALA A 106 -23.02 -0.24 3.02
N ARG A 107 -23.02 0.75 2.12
CA ARG A 107 -22.23 1.97 2.22
C ARG A 107 -22.28 2.46 3.67
N PRO A 108 -21.13 2.79 4.32
CA PRO A 108 -21.12 3.29 5.68
C PRO A 108 -22.17 4.41 5.83
N PRO A 109 -23.03 4.38 6.86
CA PRO A 109 -24.13 5.31 6.97
C PRO A 109 -23.60 6.75 6.95
N ALA A 110 -24.18 7.59 6.09
CA ALA A 110 -23.76 8.98 5.93
C ALA A 110 -23.76 9.69 7.29
N LEU A 111 -22.61 10.28 7.66
CA LEU A 111 -22.51 11.10 8.86
C LEU A 111 -23.53 12.24 8.78
N ARG A 112 -24.42 12.31 9.77
CA ARG A 112 -25.50 13.31 9.83
C ARG A 112 -24.97 14.76 9.77
N SER A 113 -23.72 14.97 10.17
CA SER A 113 -23.03 16.26 10.18
C SER A 113 -22.68 16.82 8.80
N ASN A 114 -22.63 16.00 7.74
CA ASN A 114 -22.27 16.42 6.38
C ASN A 114 -23.48 16.85 5.51
N ARG A 115 -24.69 16.88 6.08
CA ARG A 115 -25.88 17.46 5.46
C ARG A 115 -26.16 18.83 6.09
N ARG A 116 -25.46 19.86 5.63
CA ARG A 116 -25.86 21.26 5.76
C ARG A 116 -25.82 21.92 4.40
#